data_AF-A0A924CIK8-F1
#
_entry.id   AF-A0A924CIK8-F1
#
_cell.length_a   1.000
_cell.length_b   1.000
_cell.length_c   1.000
_cell.angle_alpha   90.00
_cell.angle_beta   90.00
_cell.angle_gamma   90.00
#
_symmetry.space_group_name_H-M   'P 1'
#
loop_
_entity.id
_entity.type
_entity.pdbx_description
1 polymer ?
#
loop_
_entity_poly.entity_id
_entity_poly.type
_entity_poly.pdbx_seq_one_letter_code
_entity_poly.pdbx_strand_id
1 'polypeptide(L)' 'MPFAAILLTRNDDGTTAACLTQIDETQLPAAGDVTVRIDYSTINYKDGLAITGRAPVVRTWPMVPGIDG' A
#
# COMPACT_ATOMS: atom_id res chain seq x y z
N MET A 1 4.47 13.44 -10.64
CA MET A 1 4.18 14.38 -9.53
C MET A 1 3.87 13.55 -8.29
N PRO A 2 4.24 13.99 -7.07
CA PRO A 2 3.95 13.19 -5.88
C PRO A 2 2.44 13.14 -5.61
N PHE A 3 1.95 11.98 -5.16
CA PHE A 3 0.57 11.73 -4.76
C PHE A 3 0.53 11.02 -3.40
N ALA A 4 -0.58 11.16 -2.68
CA ALA A 4 -0.75 10.54 -1.37
C ALA A 4 -1.16 9.07 -1.50
N ALA A 5 -0.55 8.20 -0.69
CA ALA A 5 -0.92 6.80 -0.57
C ALA A 5 -0.72 6.31 0.87
N ILE A 6 -1.44 5.26 1.27
CA ILE A 6 -1.12 4.52 2.50
C ILE A 6 0.07 3.62 2.16
N LEU A 7 1.20 3.84 2.82
CA LEU A 7 2.40 3.02 2.64
C LEU A 7 2.60 2.13 3.87
N LEU A 8 2.65 0.83 3.63
CA LEU A 8 3.02 -0.16 4.62
C LEU A 8 4.53 -0.38 4.56
N THR A 9 5.19 -0.19 5.70
CA THR A 9 6.60 -0.54 5.94
C THR A 9 6.72 -1.52 7.09
N ARG A 10 7.85 -2.19 7.17
CA ARG A 10 8.17 -3.09 8.28
C ARG A 10 9.23 -2.43 9.16
N ASN A 11 8.91 -2.27 10.43
CA ASN A 11 9.84 -1.77 11.43
C ASN A 11 10.90 -2.82 11.78
N ASP A 12 11.98 -2.39 12.43
CA ASP A 12 13.07 -3.27 12.87
C ASP A 12 12.61 -4.34 13.88
N ASP A 13 11.59 -4.03 14.68
CA ASP A 13 10.95 -4.96 15.63
C ASP A 13 10.00 -5.97 14.93
N GLY A 14 9.89 -5.89 13.61
CA GLY A 14 9.06 -6.76 12.78
C GLY A 14 7.59 -6.34 12.69
N THR A 15 7.16 -5.29 13.40
CA THR A 15 5.79 -4.76 13.33
C THR A 15 5.53 -4.04 12.00
N THR A 16 4.26 -3.98 11.62
CA THR A 16 3.82 -3.22 10.43
C THR A 16 3.54 -1.78 10.83
N ALA A 17 4.13 -0.82 10.10
CA ALA A 17 3.78 0.59 10.18
C ALA A 17 2.99 0.98 8.94
N ALA A 18 1.85 1.64 9.13
CA ALA A 18 1.01 2.18 8.06
C ALA A 18 0.98 3.70 8.16
N CYS A 19 1.40 4.40 7.10
CA CYS A 19 1.48 5.86 7.11
C CYS A 19 0.96 6.46 5.81
N LEU A 20 0.21 7.56 5.90
CA LEU A 20 -0.11 8.39 4.73
C LEU A 20 1.18 9.08 4.26
N THR A 21 1.63 8.71 3.07
CA THR A 21 2.95 9.07 2.53
C THR A 21 2.80 9.67 1.13
N GLN A 22 3.62 10.67 0.81
CA GLN A 22 3.76 11.16 -0.56
C GLN A 22 4.67 10.22 -1.35
N ILE A 23 4.14 9.66 -2.43
CA ILE A 23 4.83 8.73 -3.33
C ILE A 23 4.96 9.39 -4.70
N ASP A 24 6.11 9.24 -5.33
CA ASP A 24 6.33 9.70 -6.71
C ASP A 24 5.96 8.60 -7.71
N GLU A 25 5.50 8.99 -8.90
CA GLU A 25 5.15 8.06 -9.99
C GLU A 25 6.29 7.09 -10.34
N THR A 26 7.56 7.48 -10.16
CA THR A 26 8.71 6.60 -10.36
C THR A 26 8.78 5.40 -9.41
N GLN A 27 8.00 5.42 -8.32
CA GLN A 27 7.89 4.33 -7.36
C GLN A 27 6.71 3.39 -7.66
N LEU A 28 5.90 3.67 -8.68
CA LEU A 28 4.90 2.72 -9.16
C LEU A 28 5.58 1.45 -9.69
N PRO A 29 4.91 0.29 -9.66
CA PRO A 29 5.45 -0.93 -10.24
C PRO A 29 5.88 -0.70 -11.69
N ALA A 30 7.11 -1.10 -12.03
CA ALA A 30 7.62 -0.97 -13.39
C ALA A 30 6.83 -1.84 -14.40
N ALA A 31 6.18 -2.90 -13.91
CA ALA A 31 5.26 -3.72 -14.69
C ALA A 31 3.84 -3.13 -14.59
N GLY A 32 3.30 -2.69 -15.71
CA GLY A 32 1.93 -2.20 -15.83
C GLY A 32 1.68 -1.57 -17.20
N ASP A 33 0.53 -1.85 -17.81
CA ASP A 33 0.17 -1.34 -19.14
C ASP A 33 -0.72 -0.08 -19.07
N VAL A 34 -1.33 0.17 -17.91
CA VAL A 34 -2.32 1.23 -17.70
C VAL A 34 -2.08 1.90 -16.35
N THR A 35 -2.07 3.24 -16.36
CA THR A 35 -2.05 4.06 -15.15
C THR A 35 -3.45 4.57 -14.86
N VAL A 36 -3.94 4.35 -13.65
CA VAL A 36 -5.26 4.79 -13.20
C VAL A 36 -5.12 5.85 -12.12
N ARG A 37 -5.87 6.95 -12.26
CA ARG A 37 -6.04 7.93 -11.17
C ARG A 37 -7.24 7.50 -10.33
N ILE A 38 -6.95 7.00 -9.13
CA ILE A 38 -7.96 6.45 -8.23
C ILE A 38 -8.75 7.59 -7.57
N ASP A 39 -10.06 7.66 -7.83
CA ASP A 39 -10.98 8.59 -7.16
C ASP A 39 -11.63 7.94 -5.93
N TYR A 40 -11.83 6.62 -5.95
CA TYR A 40 -12.45 5.85 -4.87
C TYR A 40 -11.79 4.48 -4.70
N SER A 41 -11.79 3.98 -3.47
CA SER A 41 -11.41 2.62 -3.10
C SER A 41 -12.30 2.18 -1.92
N THR A 42 -12.07 0.99 -1.39
CA THR A 42 -12.84 0.41 -0.29
C THR A 42 -11.89 -0.10 0.80
N ILE A 43 -12.44 -0.46 1.97
CA ILE A 43 -11.70 -1.17 3.01
C ILE A 43 -12.33 -2.54 3.19
N ASN A 44 -11.61 -3.57 2.79
CA ASN A 44 -11.99 -4.96 3.04
C ASN A 44 -11.36 -5.47 4.34
N TYR A 45 -11.88 -6.60 4.85
CA TYR A 45 -11.28 -7.28 6.01
C TYR A 45 -9.79 -7.62 5.76
N LYS A 46 -9.45 -8.02 4.53
CA LYS A 46 -8.07 -8.32 4.13
C LYS A 46 -7.15 -7.09 4.19
N ASP A 47 -7.66 -5.92 3.85
CA ASP A 47 -6.90 -4.66 3.96
C ASP A 47 -6.64 -4.34 5.43
N GLY A 48 -7.65 -4.50 6.30
CA GLY A 48 -7.48 -4.38 7.74
C GLY A 48 -6.41 -5.31 8.30
N LEU A 49 -6.39 -6.57 7.86
CA LEU A 49 -5.34 -7.54 8.25
C LEU A 49 -3.94 -7.13 7.78
N ALA A 50 -3.82 -6.59 6.57
CA ALA A 50 -2.55 -6.10 6.02
C ALA A 50 -2.05 -4.86 6.77
N ILE A 51 -2.92 -3.85 6.94
CA ILE A 51 -2.60 -2.57 7.58
C ILE A 51 -2.21 -2.77 9.04
N THR A 52 -2.88 -3.67 9.75
CA THR A 52 -2.59 -3.95 11.17
C THR A 52 -1.49 -4.98 11.38
N GLY A 53 -0.97 -5.60 10.32
CA GLY A 53 0.03 -6.67 10.41
C GLY A 53 -0.46 -7.95 11.12
N ARG A 54 -1.78 -8.16 11.24
CA ARG A 54 -2.36 -9.29 12.00
C ARG A 54 -2.40 -10.61 11.23
N ALA A 55 -2.15 -10.58 9.93
CA ALA A 55 -2.01 -11.79 9.11
C ALA A 55 -0.94 -11.58 8.01
N PRO A 56 -0.34 -12.65 7.47
CA PRO A 56 0.73 -12.57 6.46
C PRO A 56 0.16 -12.25 5.06
N VAL A 57 -0.50 -11.09 4.94
CA VAL A 57 -1.06 -10.59 3.66
C VAL A 57 0.03 -9.94 2.81
N VAL A 58 0.91 -9.15 3.44
CA VAL A 58 2.02 -8.43 2.79
C VAL A 58 3.19 -9.40 2.56
N ARG A 59 3.64 -9.50 1.31
CA ARG A 59 4.77 -10.39 0.92
C ARG A 59 6.03 -9.63 0.48
N THR A 60 5.85 -8.38 0.07
CA THR A 60 6.93 -7.51 -0.39
C THR A 60 6.78 -6.17 0.32
N TRP A 61 7.89 -5.59 0.75
CA TRP A 61 7.95 -4.31 1.44
C TRP A 61 8.82 -3.33 0.66
N PRO A 62 8.47 -2.03 0.62
CA PRO A 62 7.21 -1.45 1.10
C PRO A 62 6.01 -1.83 0.21
N MET A 63 4.78 -1.65 0.70
CA MET A 63 3.55 -2.00 -0.03
C MET A 63 2.46 -0.93 0.12
N VAL A 64 1.78 -0.58 -0.98
CA VAL A 64 0.52 0.16 -0.93
C VAL A 64 -0.64 -0.86 -0.85
N PRO A 65 -1.48 -0.83 0.19
CA PRO A 65 -2.61 -1.77 0.34
C PRO A 65 -3.84 -1.27 -0.41
N GLY A 66 -4.85 -2.14 -0.51
CA GLY A 66 -6.09 -1.91 -1.27
C GLY A 66 -6.20 -2.93 -2.40
N ILE A 67 -7.30 -3.67 -2.42
CA ILE A 67 -7.60 -4.65 -3.48
C ILE A 67 -8.60 -4.16 -4.52
N ASP A 68 -9.29 -3.05 -4.21
CA ASP A 68 -10.29 -2.42 -5.07
C ASP A 68 -9.82 -1.01 -5.45
N GLY A 69 -10.01 -0.63 -6.72
CA GLY A 69 -9.63 0.68 -7.28
C GLY A 69 -9.81 0.75 -8.78
#